data_AF-A0A2V1GQW7-F1
#
_entry.id   AF-A0A2V1GQW7-F1
#
_cell.length_a   1.000
_cell.length_b   1.000
_cell.length_c   1.000
_cell.angle_alpha   90.00
_cell.angle_beta   90.00
_cell.angle_gamma   90.00
#
_symmetry.space_group_name_H-M   'P 1'
#
loop_
_entity.id
_entity.type
_entity.pdbx_description
1 polymer ?
#
loop_
_entity_poly.entity_id
_entity_poly.type
_entity_poly.pdbx_seq_one_letter_code
_entity_poly.pdbx_strand_id
1 'polypeptide(L)'
;MSLVINFQLRLGFFRLFYYQDTSSWIDMKSFMEGFKPSKALLDDLGSMSDFKVAAKHQVRPVQVKELREERKIPTVNQHIVRKQFEWRDKSNKLLGTMTDKALAAKLRITKSMVWEQRKRLGIAPVEPLPMPEAGYHPIKHEWNDRKDALLGTDYDTVIGKRLGINPLRVTYRRNQMGIEPYIRCDRIEWTDDMLEFLGEVPDVDFADYYEISPRTAYLKRVILRIRSFETGHMPKLPDLSPKALVQLGIMNDVAIAAKFDTTRFAVRINREYRGIPIAPRELGPNQFKWNKRDLARIGKIPDKELALKLGVTRQQVTYKRRQLNIPVKQLSQPIEWDDLKLGQLGRTQDAMLAQMWKGAIGEIIAKRESLGIKEYRGPRKWFKKELKLLGTASDEEVGIKVGISATAVRNKRNSLNIAPFKPVKKVKWSKKHLAMIGTMPDAELAYIMKVHPSSVAKKRVELKIKNVISGMDSYR
;
A
#
# COMPACT_ATOMS: atom_id res chain seq x y z
N MET A 1 -47.04 40.08 -15.40
CA MET A 1 -45.57 40.11 -15.58
C MET A 1 -44.94 38.95 -14.82
N SER A 2 -44.62 37.86 -15.51
CA SER A 2 -43.72 36.79 -15.05
C SER A 2 -43.51 35.84 -16.21
N LEU A 3 -42.27 35.73 -16.71
CA LEU A 3 -41.57 34.45 -16.88
C LEU A 3 -40.22 34.65 -17.58
N VAL A 4 -39.19 34.64 -16.72
CA VAL A 4 -37.94 33.87 -16.79
C VAL A 4 -37.22 33.75 -18.14
N ILE A 5 -36.01 34.30 -18.12
CA ILE A 5 -34.96 34.31 -19.13
C ILE A 5 -34.17 32.98 -19.14
N ASN A 6 -33.98 32.44 -20.36
CA ASN A 6 -32.87 31.67 -20.92
C ASN A 6 -32.01 30.74 -20.03
N PHE A 7 -32.06 29.43 -20.33
CA PHE A 7 -30.87 28.58 -20.32
C PHE A 7 -30.84 27.73 -21.60
N GLN A 8 -29.81 27.94 -22.42
CA GLN A 8 -29.60 27.30 -23.71
C GLN A 8 -29.47 25.77 -23.61
N LEU A 9 -30.39 25.06 -24.25
CA LEU A 9 -30.20 23.68 -24.69
C LEU A 9 -29.43 23.68 -26.02
N ARG A 10 -28.15 23.30 -26.00
CA ARG A 10 -27.47 22.76 -27.20
C ARG A 10 -27.91 21.30 -27.37
N LEU A 11 -29.04 21.12 -28.04
CA LEU A 11 -29.41 19.87 -28.71
C LEU A 11 -28.48 19.68 -29.92
N GLY A 12 -27.39 18.94 -29.70
CA GLY A 12 -26.52 18.47 -30.77
C GLY A 12 -27.06 17.16 -31.34
N PHE A 13 -27.73 17.29 -32.48
CA PHE A 13 -28.08 16.23 -33.44
C PHE A 13 -27.03 15.11 -33.50
N PHE A 14 -27.42 13.87 -33.21
CA PHE A 14 -26.84 12.69 -33.84
C PHE A 14 -27.97 11.85 -34.43
N ARG A 15 -28.01 11.88 -35.77
CA ARG A 15 -28.75 11.03 -36.70
C ARG A 15 -29.09 9.64 -36.13
N LEU A 16 -30.34 9.48 -35.73
CA LEU A 16 -31.07 8.21 -35.81
C LEU A 16 -31.43 8.03 -37.29
N PHE A 17 -30.60 7.31 -38.05
CA PHE A 17 -30.99 6.83 -39.37
C PHE A 17 -30.41 5.43 -39.59
N TYR A 18 -31.33 4.53 -39.97
CA TYR A 18 -31.16 3.13 -40.39
C TYR A 18 -30.92 2.07 -39.31
N TYR A 19 -32.03 1.52 -38.78
CA TYR A 19 -32.26 0.07 -38.69
C TYR A 19 -33.77 -0.18 -38.50
N GLN A 20 -34.55 0.31 -39.45
CA GLN A 20 -35.95 -0.06 -39.65
C GLN A 20 -36.12 -0.38 -41.15
N ASP A 21 -35.46 -1.44 -41.60
CA ASP A 21 -35.86 -2.13 -42.82
C ASP A 21 -35.50 -3.60 -42.68
N THR A 22 -36.49 -4.43 -42.35
CA THR A 22 -36.36 -5.88 -42.19
C THR A 22 -36.55 -6.64 -43.50
N SER A 23 -36.32 -5.99 -44.65
CA SER A 23 -36.51 -6.60 -45.97
C SER A 23 -35.33 -6.40 -46.95
N SER A 24 -34.16 -5.99 -46.49
CA SER A 24 -32.90 -6.07 -47.26
C SER A 24 -31.90 -7.03 -46.58
N TRP A 25 -32.33 -8.27 -46.39
CA TRP A 25 -31.35 -9.36 -46.33
C TRP A 25 -30.72 -9.43 -47.72
N ILE A 26 -29.55 -8.83 -47.88
CA ILE A 26 -28.66 -9.14 -48.99
C ILE A 26 -28.56 -10.66 -49.02
N ASP A 27 -29.04 -11.24 -50.11
CA ASP A 27 -29.01 -12.67 -50.35
C ASP A 27 -27.55 -13.14 -50.21
N MET A 28 -27.22 -13.76 -49.08
CA MET A 28 -25.86 -14.15 -48.70
C MET A 28 -25.26 -15.15 -49.69
N LYS A 29 -26.10 -15.84 -50.47
CA LYS A 29 -25.69 -16.67 -51.61
C LYS A 29 -25.18 -15.85 -52.80
N SER A 30 -25.70 -14.64 -53.02
CA SER A 30 -25.38 -13.82 -54.18
C SER A 30 -24.04 -13.08 -54.04
N PHE A 31 -23.55 -12.86 -52.82
CA PHE A 31 -22.21 -12.30 -52.57
C PHE A 31 -21.07 -13.36 -52.63
N MET A 32 -21.43 -14.64 -52.71
CA MET A 32 -20.51 -15.79 -52.68
C MET A 32 -19.99 -16.21 -54.06
N GLU A 33 -20.58 -15.73 -55.16
CA GLU A 33 -20.27 -16.20 -56.52
C GLU A 33 -18.91 -15.73 -57.09
N GLY A 34 -18.04 -15.11 -56.27
CA GLY A 34 -16.72 -14.61 -56.70
C GLY A 34 -15.53 -14.94 -55.81
N PHE A 35 -15.72 -15.58 -54.65
CA PHE A 35 -14.62 -15.80 -53.71
C PHE A 35 -13.74 -16.99 -54.10
N LYS A 36 -12.54 -16.72 -54.64
CA LYS A 36 -11.52 -17.74 -54.92
C LYS A 36 -10.47 -17.75 -53.81
N PRO A 37 -10.38 -18.81 -52.99
CA PRO A 37 -9.41 -18.87 -51.90
C PRO A 37 -7.97 -18.90 -52.42
N SER A 38 -7.12 -18.05 -51.87
CA SER A 38 -5.67 -18.07 -52.11
C SER A 38 -5.06 -19.39 -51.65
N LYS A 39 -4.04 -19.89 -52.36
CA LYS A 39 -3.30 -21.10 -51.95
C LYS A 39 -2.70 -20.96 -50.54
N ALA A 40 -2.23 -19.75 -50.18
CA ALA A 40 -1.70 -19.45 -48.86
C ALA A 40 -2.77 -19.48 -47.75
N LEU A 41 -4.02 -19.14 -48.06
CA LEU A 41 -5.14 -19.25 -47.12
C LEU A 41 -5.45 -20.72 -46.83
N LEU A 42 -5.44 -21.55 -47.86
CA LEU A 42 -5.71 -22.98 -47.75
C LEU A 42 -4.63 -23.72 -46.95
N ASP A 43 -3.37 -23.32 -47.09
CA ASP A 43 -2.24 -23.91 -46.35
C ASP A 43 -2.27 -23.55 -44.84
N ASP A 44 -2.88 -22.40 -44.49
CA ASP A 44 -3.01 -21.95 -43.09
C ASP A 44 -4.24 -22.56 -42.37
N LEU A 45 -5.17 -23.21 -43.08
CA LEU A 45 -6.35 -23.87 -42.49
C LEU A 45 -5.94 -24.99 -41.53
N GLY A 46 -6.38 -24.92 -40.27
CA GLY A 46 -6.09 -25.92 -39.25
C GLY A 46 -4.74 -25.74 -38.52
N SER A 47 -3.88 -24.82 -38.95
CA SER A 47 -2.68 -24.42 -38.18
C SER A 47 -2.98 -23.32 -37.15
N MET A 48 -3.99 -22.49 -37.42
CA MET A 48 -4.37 -21.31 -36.65
C MET A 48 -5.90 -21.31 -36.48
N SER A 49 -6.44 -20.55 -35.53
CA SER A 49 -7.91 -20.44 -35.40
C SER A 49 -8.52 -19.81 -36.65
N ASP A 50 -9.77 -20.19 -36.98
CA ASP A 50 -10.47 -19.73 -38.19
C ASP A 50 -10.49 -18.19 -38.29
N PHE A 51 -10.59 -17.51 -37.14
CA PHE A 51 -10.52 -16.05 -37.06
C PHE A 51 -9.13 -15.47 -37.37
N LYS A 52 -8.06 -16.17 -36.97
CA LYS A 52 -6.68 -15.73 -37.20
C LYS A 52 -6.27 -15.91 -38.67
N VAL A 53 -6.75 -16.97 -39.31
CA VAL A 53 -6.62 -17.16 -40.76
C VAL A 53 -7.40 -16.06 -41.50
N ALA A 54 -8.62 -15.78 -41.05
CA ALA A 54 -9.46 -14.73 -41.64
C ALA A 54 -8.80 -13.35 -41.60
N ALA A 55 -8.31 -12.95 -40.43
CA ALA A 55 -7.60 -11.69 -40.25
C ALA A 55 -6.31 -11.59 -41.08
N LYS A 56 -5.51 -12.67 -41.13
CA LYS A 56 -4.23 -12.69 -41.87
C LYS A 56 -4.44 -12.51 -43.37
N HIS A 57 -5.51 -13.08 -43.91
CA HIS A 57 -5.82 -13.05 -45.34
C HIS A 57 -6.86 -11.98 -45.71
N GLN A 58 -7.30 -11.16 -44.75
CA GLN A 58 -8.35 -10.14 -44.91
C GLN A 58 -9.66 -10.70 -45.50
N VAL A 59 -10.03 -11.90 -45.06
CA VAL A 59 -11.27 -12.57 -45.47
C VAL A 59 -12.21 -12.70 -44.28
N ARG A 60 -13.50 -12.94 -44.52
CA ARG A 60 -14.44 -13.10 -43.39
C ARG A 60 -14.22 -14.45 -42.69
N PRO A 61 -14.32 -14.49 -41.35
CA PRO A 61 -14.23 -15.73 -40.59
C PRO A 61 -15.22 -16.82 -41.03
N VAL A 62 -16.41 -16.43 -41.48
CA VAL A 62 -17.42 -17.35 -42.01
C VAL A 62 -16.91 -18.07 -43.27
N GLN A 63 -16.20 -17.37 -44.16
CA GLN A 63 -15.64 -17.97 -45.38
C GLN A 63 -14.54 -18.99 -45.05
N VAL A 64 -13.73 -18.72 -44.03
CA VAL A 64 -12.69 -19.66 -43.56
C VAL A 64 -13.34 -20.91 -42.95
N LYS A 65 -14.42 -20.74 -42.18
CA LYS A 65 -15.18 -21.85 -41.59
C LYS A 65 -15.78 -22.75 -42.68
N GLU A 66 -16.43 -22.17 -43.69
CA GLU A 66 -17.04 -22.92 -44.80
C GLU A 66 -15.99 -23.70 -45.60
N LEU A 67 -14.84 -23.08 -45.90
CA LEU A 67 -13.71 -23.76 -46.55
C LEU A 67 -13.15 -24.91 -45.70
N ARG A 68 -13.12 -24.73 -44.37
CA ARG A 68 -12.68 -25.76 -43.43
C ARG A 68 -13.67 -26.93 -43.37
N GLU A 69 -14.97 -26.64 -43.38
CA GLU A 69 -16.05 -27.66 -43.37
C GLU A 69 -16.12 -28.43 -44.69
N GLU A 70 -16.03 -27.75 -45.84
CA GLU A 70 -15.96 -28.36 -47.16
C GLU A 70 -14.78 -29.34 -47.29
N ARG A 71 -13.62 -28.96 -46.73
CA ARG A 71 -12.40 -29.77 -46.75
C ARG A 71 -12.22 -30.70 -45.55
N LYS A 72 -13.19 -30.74 -44.64
CA LYS A 72 -13.20 -31.60 -43.43
C LYS A 72 -11.96 -31.46 -42.53
N ILE A 73 -11.43 -30.24 -42.37
CA ILE A 73 -10.28 -29.96 -41.51
C ILE A 73 -10.77 -29.64 -40.07
N PRO A 74 -10.25 -30.29 -39.01
CA PRO A 74 -10.67 -30.01 -37.62
C PRO A 74 -10.14 -28.65 -37.12
N THR A 75 -10.86 -28.02 -36.18
CA THR A 75 -10.38 -26.77 -35.55
C THR A 75 -9.31 -27.04 -34.49
N VAL A 76 -8.37 -26.10 -34.33
CA VAL A 76 -7.22 -26.20 -33.39
C VAL A 76 -7.66 -26.41 -31.92
N ASN A 77 -8.88 -25.98 -31.56
CA ASN A 77 -9.41 -26.05 -30.19
C ASN A 77 -10.21 -27.33 -29.88
N GLN A 78 -10.32 -28.28 -30.82
CA GLN A 78 -10.96 -29.55 -30.50
C GLN A 78 -10.03 -30.37 -29.57
N HIS A 79 -10.52 -30.60 -28.35
CA HIS A 79 -10.03 -31.52 -27.31
C HIS A 79 -9.15 -30.95 -26.18
N ILE A 80 -9.70 -30.06 -25.35
CA ILE A 80 -9.37 -30.13 -23.90
C ILE A 80 -10.17 -31.29 -23.32
N VAL A 81 -9.59 -32.49 -23.33
CA VAL A 81 -10.13 -33.64 -22.60
C VAL A 81 -10.10 -33.29 -21.10
N ARG A 82 -11.24 -32.89 -20.54
CA ARG A 82 -11.41 -32.77 -19.10
C ARG A 82 -11.27 -34.18 -18.52
N LYS A 83 -10.09 -34.55 -18.01
CA LYS A 83 -9.91 -35.80 -17.28
C LYS A 83 -10.92 -35.82 -16.12
N GLN A 84 -11.94 -36.67 -16.22
CA GLN A 84 -12.77 -37.02 -15.07
C GLN A 84 -11.84 -37.67 -14.05
N PHE A 85 -11.68 -37.02 -12.91
CA PHE A 85 -10.92 -37.59 -11.79
C PHE A 85 -11.85 -38.47 -10.97
N GLU A 86 -11.55 -39.75 -10.92
CA GLU A 86 -12.29 -40.72 -10.11
C GLU A 86 -11.74 -40.78 -8.70
N TRP A 87 -12.62 -40.60 -7.72
CA TRP A 87 -12.30 -40.73 -6.31
C TRP A 87 -12.20 -42.19 -5.90
N ARG A 88 -10.98 -42.69 -5.74
CA ARG A 88 -10.69 -44.03 -5.21
C ARG A 88 -10.51 -43.99 -3.69
N ASP A 89 -10.63 -45.14 -3.03
CA ASP A 89 -10.48 -45.25 -1.56
C ASP A 89 -9.17 -44.67 -1.02
N LYS A 90 -8.05 -44.85 -1.74
CA LYS A 90 -6.76 -44.26 -1.38
C LYS A 90 -6.79 -42.73 -1.40
N SER A 91 -7.52 -42.12 -2.34
CA SER A 91 -7.68 -40.66 -2.44
C SER A 91 -8.67 -40.12 -1.41
N ASN A 92 -9.74 -40.87 -1.13
CA ASN A 92 -10.73 -40.50 -0.10
C ASN A 92 -10.11 -40.51 1.32
N LYS A 93 -9.22 -41.48 1.62
CA LYS A 93 -8.48 -41.53 2.89
C LYS A 93 -7.56 -40.33 3.12
N LEU A 94 -7.19 -39.58 2.08
CA LEU A 94 -6.36 -38.38 2.21
C LEU A 94 -7.18 -37.12 2.54
N LEU A 95 -8.50 -37.14 2.34
CA LEU A 95 -9.38 -36.03 2.71
C LEU A 95 -9.38 -35.87 4.24
N GLY A 96 -9.15 -34.65 4.72
CA GLY A 96 -9.05 -34.37 6.16
C GLY A 96 -7.67 -34.65 6.79
N THR A 97 -6.69 -35.17 6.04
CA THR A 97 -5.31 -35.36 6.54
C THR A 97 -4.40 -34.15 6.30
N MET A 98 -4.71 -33.36 5.26
CA MET A 98 -3.96 -32.18 4.86
C MET A 98 -4.92 -31.12 4.31
N THR A 99 -4.43 -29.89 4.15
CA THR A 99 -5.25 -28.81 3.60
C THR A 99 -5.74 -29.12 2.19
N ASP A 100 -6.96 -28.68 1.84
CA ASP A 100 -7.56 -28.88 0.52
C ASP A 100 -6.64 -28.41 -0.62
N LYS A 101 -5.82 -27.37 -0.37
CA LYS A 101 -4.82 -26.85 -1.31
C LYS A 101 -3.64 -27.82 -1.51
N ALA A 102 -3.11 -28.39 -0.43
CA ALA A 102 -2.03 -29.36 -0.49
C ALA A 102 -2.48 -30.67 -1.16
N LEU A 103 -3.70 -31.14 -0.83
CA LEU A 103 -4.27 -32.33 -1.44
C LEU A 103 -4.54 -32.15 -2.93
N ALA A 104 -5.07 -31.00 -3.33
CA ALA A 104 -5.28 -30.65 -4.74
C ALA A 104 -3.98 -30.67 -5.55
N ALA A 105 -2.90 -30.11 -4.99
CA ALA A 105 -1.58 -30.15 -5.61
C ALA A 105 -1.04 -31.59 -5.73
N LYS A 106 -1.22 -32.40 -4.68
CA LYS A 106 -0.75 -33.80 -4.63
C LYS A 106 -1.47 -34.70 -5.64
N LEU A 107 -2.78 -34.51 -5.81
CA LEU A 107 -3.60 -35.28 -6.75
C LEU A 107 -3.65 -34.67 -8.16
N ARG A 108 -3.03 -33.50 -8.37
CA ARG A 108 -3.08 -32.71 -9.62
C ARG A 108 -4.52 -32.42 -10.07
N ILE A 109 -5.39 -32.12 -9.11
CA ILE A 109 -6.79 -31.75 -9.33
C ILE A 109 -7.05 -30.32 -8.84
N THR A 110 -8.24 -29.80 -9.14
CA THR A 110 -8.62 -28.47 -8.65
C THR A 110 -9.03 -28.52 -7.18
N LYS A 111 -8.73 -27.43 -6.45
CA LYS A 111 -9.12 -27.27 -5.05
C LYS A 111 -10.63 -27.44 -4.83
N SER A 112 -11.44 -27.00 -5.79
CA SER A 112 -12.90 -27.10 -5.73
C SER A 112 -13.39 -28.55 -5.69
N MET A 113 -12.76 -29.45 -6.46
CA MET A 113 -13.11 -30.88 -6.46
C MET A 113 -12.82 -31.55 -5.11
N VAL A 114 -11.69 -31.19 -4.47
CA VAL A 114 -11.35 -31.67 -3.12
C VAL A 114 -12.37 -31.18 -2.10
N TRP A 115 -12.73 -29.90 -2.17
CA TRP A 115 -13.72 -29.29 -1.27
C TRP A 115 -15.11 -29.92 -1.43
N GLU A 116 -15.57 -30.14 -2.66
CA GLU A 116 -16.86 -30.79 -2.94
C GLU A 116 -16.90 -32.22 -2.41
N GLN A 117 -15.84 -33.00 -2.64
CA GLN A 117 -15.76 -34.37 -2.16
C GLN A 117 -15.69 -34.41 -0.63
N ARG A 118 -14.90 -33.53 -0.01
CA ARG A 118 -14.81 -33.38 1.45
C ARG A 118 -16.18 -33.06 2.05
N LYS A 119 -16.91 -32.11 1.46
CA LYS A 119 -18.27 -31.71 1.88
C LYS A 119 -19.27 -32.85 1.72
N ARG A 120 -19.19 -33.61 0.62
CA ARG A 120 -20.05 -34.78 0.34
C ARG A 120 -19.86 -35.90 1.36
N LEU A 121 -18.63 -36.12 1.80
CA LEU A 121 -18.29 -37.13 2.81
C LEU A 121 -18.40 -36.60 4.25
N GLY A 122 -18.84 -35.35 4.46
CA GLY A 122 -19.02 -34.76 5.78
C GLY A 122 -17.71 -34.51 6.55
N ILE A 123 -16.56 -34.52 5.89
CA ILE A 123 -15.26 -34.38 6.56
C ILE A 123 -14.99 -32.89 6.83
N ALA A 124 -14.59 -32.52 8.05
CA ALA A 124 -14.24 -31.13 8.37
C ALA A 124 -12.96 -30.68 7.63
N PRO A 125 -12.83 -29.41 7.23
CA PRO A 125 -11.58 -28.91 6.66
C PRO A 125 -10.50 -28.93 7.72
N VAL A 126 -9.28 -29.34 7.35
CA VAL A 126 -8.13 -29.20 8.24
C VAL A 126 -7.86 -27.71 8.42
N GLU A 127 -8.15 -27.20 9.61
CA GLU A 127 -7.74 -25.86 9.99
C GLU A 127 -6.22 -25.82 10.06
N PRO A 128 -5.55 -24.92 9.31
CA PRO A 128 -4.13 -24.73 9.51
C PRO A 128 -3.92 -24.24 10.95
N LEU A 129 -2.97 -24.86 11.66
CA LEU A 129 -2.52 -24.34 12.95
C LEU A 129 -2.23 -22.84 12.82
N PRO A 130 -2.59 -22.02 13.81
CA PRO A 130 -2.26 -20.60 13.80
C PRO A 130 -0.77 -20.48 13.55
N MET A 131 -0.40 -19.76 12.50
CA MET A 131 1.02 -19.56 12.22
C MET A 131 1.65 -18.93 13.47
N PRO A 132 2.85 -19.39 13.89
CA PRO A 132 3.59 -18.66 14.92
C PRO A 132 3.62 -17.19 14.49
N GLU A 133 3.33 -16.27 15.42
CA GLU A 133 3.37 -14.83 15.16
C GLU A 133 4.70 -14.51 14.49
N ALA A 134 4.65 -14.38 13.17
CA ALA A 134 5.84 -14.06 12.40
C ALA A 134 6.20 -12.66 12.84
N GLY A 135 7.16 -12.56 13.77
CA GLY A 135 7.76 -11.32 14.19
C GLY A 135 7.99 -10.52 12.92
N TYR A 136 7.30 -9.38 12.81
CA TYR A 136 7.35 -8.55 11.63
C TYR A 136 8.77 -8.01 11.53
N HIS A 137 9.64 -8.76 10.87
CA HIS A 137 10.96 -8.33 10.46
C HIS A 137 10.79 -7.88 9.02
N PRO A 138 10.73 -6.57 8.75
CA PRO A 138 10.72 -6.07 7.39
C PRO A 138 12.10 -6.37 6.80
N ILE A 139 12.27 -7.56 6.25
CA ILE A 139 13.40 -7.86 5.36
C ILE A 139 13.27 -6.82 4.25
N LYS A 140 14.19 -5.86 4.21
CA LYS A 140 14.25 -4.87 3.13
C LYS A 140 14.55 -5.68 1.87
N HIS A 141 13.61 -5.67 0.94
CA HIS A 141 13.85 -6.31 -0.35
C HIS A 141 14.74 -5.37 -1.16
N GLU A 142 15.91 -5.85 -1.52
CA GLU A 142 16.86 -5.09 -2.32
C GLU A 142 16.45 -5.14 -3.79
N TRP A 143 16.21 -3.96 -4.35
CA TRP A 143 15.96 -3.75 -5.76
C TRP A 143 17.29 -3.66 -6.50
N ASN A 144 17.36 -4.31 -7.65
CA ASN A 144 18.49 -4.23 -8.58
C ASN A 144 17.95 -3.96 -9.98
N ASP A 145 18.84 -3.58 -10.90
CA ASP A 145 18.44 -3.17 -12.26
C ASP A 145 17.64 -4.26 -12.99
N ARG A 146 17.97 -5.53 -12.77
CA ARG A 146 17.23 -6.68 -13.33
C ARG A 146 15.80 -6.79 -12.82
N LYS A 147 15.55 -6.46 -11.55
CA LYS A 147 14.21 -6.48 -10.94
C LYS A 147 13.43 -5.21 -11.29
N ASP A 148 14.09 -4.07 -11.36
CA ASP A 148 13.48 -2.81 -11.77
C ASP A 148 13.03 -2.89 -13.25
N ALA A 149 13.80 -3.59 -14.11
CA ALA A 149 13.41 -3.87 -15.50
C ALA A 149 12.14 -4.74 -15.65
N LEU A 150 11.69 -5.44 -14.60
CA LEU A 150 10.43 -6.21 -14.63
C LEU A 150 9.21 -5.33 -14.31
N LEU A 151 9.39 -4.12 -13.80
CA LEU A 151 8.29 -3.26 -13.41
C LEU A 151 7.55 -2.75 -14.66
N GLY A 152 6.23 -2.94 -14.69
CA GLY A 152 5.41 -2.53 -15.84
C GLY A 152 5.43 -3.49 -17.03
N THR A 153 6.22 -4.58 -16.99
CA THR A 153 6.23 -5.59 -18.08
C THR A 153 5.08 -6.60 -17.96
N ASP A 154 4.54 -6.78 -16.77
CA ASP A 154 3.44 -7.70 -16.45
C ASP A 154 2.70 -7.19 -15.21
N TYR A 155 1.60 -7.83 -14.82
CA TYR A 155 0.84 -7.47 -13.63
C TYR A 155 1.71 -7.51 -12.37
N ASP A 156 1.55 -6.52 -11.49
CA ASP A 156 2.27 -6.43 -10.21
C ASP A 156 2.15 -7.72 -9.36
N THR A 157 1.03 -8.46 -9.50
CA THR A 157 0.81 -9.75 -8.84
C THR A 157 1.65 -10.88 -9.41
N VAL A 158 1.89 -10.89 -10.72
CA VAL A 158 2.73 -11.88 -11.41
C VAL A 158 4.19 -11.59 -11.15
N ILE A 159 4.61 -10.33 -11.27
CA ILE A 159 5.98 -9.89 -10.93
C ILE A 159 6.27 -10.18 -9.45
N GLY A 160 5.33 -9.87 -8.54
CA GLY A 160 5.48 -10.15 -7.11
C GLY A 160 5.69 -11.64 -6.84
N LYS A 161 4.90 -12.52 -7.48
CA LYS A 161 5.10 -13.97 -7.38
C LYS A 161 6.44 -14.42 -7.96
N ARG A 162 6.83 -13.90 -9.12
CA ARG A 162 8.11 -14.21 -9.79
C ARG A 162 9.32 -13.83 -8.94
N LEU A 163 9.20 -12.73 -8.20
CA LEU A 163 10.24 -12.21 -7.32
C LEU A 163 10.15 -12.75 -5.88
N GLY A 164 9.12 -13.54 -5.56
CA GLY A 164 8.89 -14.05 -4.20
C GLY A 164 8.58 -12.93 -3.18
N ILE A 165 8.03 -11.80 -3.62
CA ILE A 165 7.73 -10.64 -2.77
C ILE A 165 6.23 -10.31 -2.77
N ASN A 166 5.81 -9.57 -1.74
CA ASN A 166 4.46 -9.04 -1.69
C ASN A 166 4.21 -8.14 -2.91
N PRO A 167 3.16 -8.39 -3.72
CA PRO A 167 2.80 -7.57 -4.89
C PRO A 167 2.71 -6.07 -4.60
N LEU A 168 2.31 -5.67 -3.38
CA LEU A 168 2.25 -4.26 -3.00
C LEU A 168 3.62 -3.57 -3.00
N ARG A 169 4.72 -4.31 -2.80
CA ARG A 169 6.07 -3.76 -2.92
C ARG A 169 6.44 -3.47 -4.36
N VAL A 170 6.01 -4.31 -5.30
CA VAL A 170 6.15 -4.07 -6.75
C VAL A 170 5.38 -2.81 -7.12
N THR A 171 4.11 -2.70 -6.70
CA THR A 171 3.28 -1.51 -6.91
C THR A 171 3.93 -0.25 -6.36
N TYR A 172 4.48 -0.31 -5.14
CA TYR A 172 5.15 0.83 -4.52
C TYR A 172 6.41 1.24 -5.28
N ARG A 173 7.27 0.27 -5.65
CA ARG A 173 8.49 0.53 -6.42
C ARG A 173 8.16 1.08 -7.81
N ARG A 174 7.20 0.49 -8.51
CA ARG A 174 6.68 0.94 -9.80
C ARG A 174 6.20 2.40 -9.73
N ASN A 175 5.40 2.75 -8.71
CA ASN A 175 4.95 4.13 -8.48
C ASN A 175 6.10 5.08 -8.15
N GLN A 176 7.12 4.66 -7.40
CA GLN A 176 8.31 5.48 -7.12
C GLN A 176 9.11 5.79 -8.39
N MET A 177 9.15 4.84 -9.33
CA MET A 177 9.82 5.01 -10.62
C MET A 177 8.93 5.68 -11.68
N GLY A 178 7.70 6.05 -11.33
CA GLY A 178 6.75 6.68 -12.25
C GLY A 178 6.28 5.78 -13.39
N ILE A 179 6.46 4.46 -13.27
CA ILE A 179 6.07 3.49 -14.29
C ILE A 179 4.56 3.24 -14.15
N GLU A 180 3.81 3.27 -15.24
CA GLU A 180 2.37 2.97 -15.21
C GLU A 180 2.14 1.48 -14.92
N PRO A 181 1.02 1.11 -14.25
CA PRO A 181 0.67 -0.29 -14.06
C PRO A 181 0.62 -1.01 -15.40
N TYR A 182 1.09 -2.25 -15.46
CA TYR A 182 0.87 -3.06 -16.65
C TYR A 182 -0.63 -3.26 -16.86
N ILE A 183 -1.10 -2.82 -18.03
CA ILE A 183 -2.47 -2.96 -18.49
C ILE A 183 -2.40 -3.87 -19.71
N ARG A 184 -3.02 -5.05 -19.64
CA ARG A 184 -3.03 -6.01 -20.77
C ARG A 184 -3.73 -5.44 -22.01
N CYS A 185 -4.73 -4.59 -21.81
CA CYS A 185 -5.41 -3.86 -22.86
C CYS A 185 -6.00 -2.59 -22.23
N ASP A 186 -5.79 -1.44 -22.85
CA ASP A 186 -6.42 -0.19 -22.44
C ASP A 186 -7.95 -0.31 -22.44
N ARG A 187 -8.64 0.71 -21.92
CA ARG A 187 -10.10 0.75 -21.97
C ARG A 187 -10.55 0.55 -23.41
N ILE A 188 -11.18 -0.59 -23.69
CA ILE A 188 -11.51 -1.03 -25.05
C ILE A 188 -12.33 0.04 -25.76
N GLU A 189 -11.76 0.57 -26.82
CA GLU A 189 -12.44 1.38 -27.82
C GLU A 189 -12.97 0.43 -28.89
N TRP A 190 -14.29 0.42 -29.08
CA TRP A 190 -14.91 -0.47 -30.05
C TRP A 190 -14.80 0.16 -31.43
N THR A 191 -13.98 -0.42 -32.31
CA THR A 191 -13.90 -0.03 -33.72
C THR A 191 -15.06 -0.61 -34.51
N ASP A 192 -15.35 -0.03 -35.68
CA ASP A 192 -16.43 -0.50 -36.56
C ASP A 192 -16.17 -1.96 -37.00
N ASP A 193 -14.93 -2.31 -37.35
CA ASP A 193 -14.53 -3.69 -37.67
C ASP A 193 -14.79 -4.67 -36.53
N MET A 194 -14.50 -4.28 -35.28
CA MET A 194 -14.79 -5.11 -34.10
C MET A 194 -16.29 -5.34 -33.92
N LEU A 195 -17.12 -4.35 -34.24
CA LEU A 195 -18.56 -4.45 -34.15
C LEU A 195 -19.14 -5.33 -35.25
N GLU A 196 -18.57 -5.26 -36.46
CA GLU A 196 -18.98 -6.08 -37.60
C GLU A 196 -18.65 -7.56 -37.37
N PHE A 197 -17.45 -7.88 -36.89
CA PHE A 197 -17.04 -9.27 -36.63
C PHE A 197 -17.67 -9.89 -35.37
N LEU A 198 -18.32 -9.09 -34.52
CA LEU A 198 -18.92 -9.57 -33.28
C LEU A 198 -20.13 -10.46 -33.58
N GLY A 199 -20.04 -11.75 -33.26
CA GLY A 199 -21.09 -12.74 -33.55
C GLY A 199 -20.88 -13.54 -34.84
N GLU A 200 -19.91 -13.16 -35.69
CA GLU A 200 -19.43 -14.00 -36.79
C GLU A 200 -18.49 -15.12 -36.32
N VAL A 201 -17.96 -15.02 -35.11
CA VAL A 201 -17.08 -16.01 -34.46
C VAL A 201 -17.42 -16.21 -32.99
N PRO A 202 -16.96 -17.31 -32.36
CA PRO A 202 -17.08 -17.50 -30.93
C PRO A 202 -16.46 -16.32 -30.16
N ASP A 203 -17.13 -15.88 -29.09
CA ASP A 203 -16.67 -14.76 -28.24
C ASP A 203 -15.25 -14.97 -27.68
N VAL A 204 -14.82 -16.23 -27.55
CA VAL A 204 -13.47 -16.61 -27.08
C VAL A 204 -12.42 -16.31 -28.14
N ASP A 205 -12.65 -16.72 -29.38
CA ASP A 205 -11.70 -16.50 -30.48
C ASP A 205 -11.61 -15.02 -30.84
N PHE A 206 -12.75 -14.31 -30.82
CA PHE A 206 -12.79 -12.85 -30.95
C PHE A 206 -11.95 -12.17 -29.88
N ALA A 207 -12.11 -12.60 -28.63
CA ALA A 207 -11.42 -11.99 -27.50
C ALA A 207 -9.91 -12.25 -27.50
N ASP A 208 -9.50 -13.46 -27.87
CA ASP A 208 -8.07 -13.80 -27.97
C ASP A 208 -7.38 -13.02 -29.09
N TYR A 209 -8.07 -12.75 -30.21
CA TYR A 209 -7.50 -11.97 -31.32
C TYR A 209 -7.32 -10.49 -30.98
N TYR A 210 -8.34 -9.86 -30.39
CA TYR A 210 -8.27 -8.45 -30.00
C TYR A 210 -7.60 -8.24 -28.64
N GLU A 211 -7.07 -9.30 -28.03
CA GLU A 211 -6.46 -9.33 -26.70
C GLU A 211 -7.36 -8.76 -25.60
N ILE A 212 -8.69 -8.86 -25.78
CA ILE A 212 -9.69 -8.42 -24.81
C ILE A 212 -10.17 -9.58 -23.94
N SER A 213 -10.94 -9.26 -22.90
CA SER A 213 -11.59 -10.30 -22.09
C SER A 213 -12.77 -10.92 -22.85
N PRO A 214 -12.92 -12.27 -22.88
CA PRO A 214 -14.09 -12.94 -23.44
C PRO A 214 -15.41 -12.46 -22.81
N ARG A 215 -15.37 -12.03 -21.54
CA ARG A 215 -16.53 -11.43 -20.86
C ARG A 215 -16.92 -10.07 -21.43
N THR A 216 -15.96 -9.30 -21.93
CA THR A 216 -16.21 -7.99 -22.53
C THR A 216 -16.82 -8.15 -23.92
N ALA A 217 -16.32 -9.09 -24.73
CA ALA A 217 -16.93 -9.49 -26.00
C ALA A 217 -18.38 -9.95 -25.79
N TYR A 218 -18.61 -10.88 -24.87
CA TYR A 218 -19.95 -11.34 -24.50
C TYR A 218 -20.88 -10.21 -24.06
N LEU A 219 -20.42 -9.34 -23.16
CA LEU A 219 -21.22 -8.21 -22.65
C LEU A 219 -21.64 -7.28 -23.79
N LYS A 220 -20.71 -6.92 -24.68
CA LYS A 220 -21.01 -6.06 -25.83
C LYS A 220 -21.99 -6.73 -26.78
N ARG A 221 -21.81 -8.02 -27.06
CA ARG A 221 -22.71 -8.82 -27.91
C ARG A 221 -24.13 -8.85 -27.36
N VAL A 222 -24.27 -9.04 -26.05
CA VAL A 222 -25.56 -9.03 -25.35
C VAL A 222 -26.22 -7.66 -25.42
N ILE A 223 -25.47 -6.58 -25.17
CA ILE A 223 -25.98 -5.19 -25.23
C ILE A 223 -26.48 -4.86 -26.64
N LEU A 224 -25.75 -5.25 -27.67
CA LEU A 224 -26.10 -5.04 -29.08
C LEU A 224 -27.14 -6.04 -29.61
N ARG A 225 -27.60 -6.98 -28.77
CA ARG A 225 -28.60 -7.99 -29.13
C ARG A 225 -28.19 -8.86 -30.33
N ILE A 226 -26.89 -9.14 -30.46
CA ILE A 226 -26.36 -9.97 -31.53
C ILE A 226 -26.42 -11.45 -31.11
N ARG A 227 -26.83 -12.31 -32.05
CA ARG A 227 -26.96 -13.76 -31.84
C ARG A 227 -25.60 -14.40 -31.53
N SER A 228 -25.62 -15.51 -30.79
CA SER A 228 -24.42 -16.30 -30.55
C SER A 228 -24.01 -17.05 -31.81
N PHE A 229 -22.72 -17.06 -32.15
CA PHE A 229 -22.20 -17.84 -33.26
C PHE A 229 -22.45 -19.35 -33.12
N GLU A 230 -22.21 -19.90 -31.92
CA GLU A 230 -22.27 -21.35 -31.69
C GLU A 230 -23.69 -21.93 -31.70
N THR A 231 -24.67 -21.16 -31.25
CA THR A 231 -26.04 -21.65 -31.03
C THR A 231 -27.09 -20.97 -31.89
N GLY A 232 -26.75 -19.88 -32.60
CA GLY A 232 -27.68 -19.06 -33.39
C GLY A 232 -28.77 -18.36 -32.57
N HIS A 233 -28.85 -18.64 -31.26
CA HIS A 233 -29.84 -18.08 -30.36
C HIS A 233 -29.39 -16.72 -29.81
N MET A 234 -30.37 -15.91 -29.42
CA MET A 234 -30.11 -14.69 -28.66
C MET A 234 -29.42 -15.05 -27.34
N PRO A 235 -28.38 -14.29 -26.93
CA PRO A 235 -27.72 -14.54 -25.66
C PRO A 235 -28.73 -14.43 -24.52
N LYS A 236 -28.89 -15.53 -23.78
CA LYS A 236 -29.77 -15.54 -22.61
C LYS A 236 -29.15 -14.66 -21.54
N LEU A 237 -29.92 -13.68 -21.09
CA LEU A 237 -29.56 -12.87 -19.94
C LEU A 237 -29.36 -13.78 -18.72
N PRO A 238 -28.34 -13.54 -17.90
CA PRO A 238 -28.23 -14.25 -16.62
C PRO A 238 -29.50 -14.02 -15.80
N ASP A 239 -30.12 -15.10 -15.34
CA ASP A 239 -31.36 -15.00 -14.58
C ASP A 239 -31.13 -14.22 -13.28
N LEU A 240 -31.97 -13.21 -13.07
CA LEU A 240 -32.02 -12.44 -11.83
C LEU A 240 -33.42 -12.59 -11.23
N SER A 241 -33.47 -12.71 -9.90
CA SER A 241 -34.75 -12.67 -9.17
C SER A 241 -35.55 -11.42 -9.57
N PRO A 242 -36.89 -11.50 -9.71
CA PRO A 242 -37.73 -10.33 -9.98
C PRO A 242 -37.49 -9.18 -8.98
N LYS A 243 -37.20 -9.52 -7.71
CA LYS A 243 -36.85 -8.55 -6.67
C LYS A 243 -35.51 -7.87 -6.93
N ALA A 244 -34.54 -8.56 -7.51
CA ALA A 244 -33.23 -8.00 -7.87
C ALA A 244 -33.33 -7.07 -9.08
N LEU A 245 -34.21 -7.38 -10.05
CA LEU A 245 -34.45 -6.54 -11.24
C LEU A 245 -34.97 -5.15 -10.89
N VAL A 246 -35.88 -5.05 -9.91
CA VAL A 246 -36.43 -3.75 -9.45
C VAL A 246 -35.38 -2.88 -8.76
N GLN A 247 -34.32 -3.49 -8.20
CA GLN A 247 -33.27 -2.77 -7.47
C GLN A 247 -32.14 -2.26 -8.37
N LEU A 248 -32.12 -2.64 -9.65
CA LEU A 248 -31.11 -2.19 -10.62
C LEU A 248 -31.15 -0.66 -10.77
N GLY A 249 -30.00 0.00 -10.65
CA GLY A 249 -29.89 1.46 -10.75
C GLY A 249 -30.29 2.24 -9.49
N ILE A 250 -30.92 1.58 -8.51
CA ILE A 250 -31.22 2.16 -7.18
C ILE A 250 -30.11 1.76 -6.20
N MET A 251 -29.83 0.47 -6.08
CA MET A 251 -28.75 -0.05 -5.25
C MET A 251 -27.49 -0.28 -6.10
N ASN A 252 -26.32 -0.18 -5.47
CA ASN A 252 -25.06 -0.55 -6.12
C ASN A 252 -25.07 -2.03 -6.53
N ASP A 253 -24.57 -2.34 -7.74
CA ASP A 253 -24.41 -3.69 -8.28
C ASP A 253 -23.76 -4.66 -7.26
N VAL A 254 -22.83 -4.15 -6.44
CA VAL A 254 -22.20 -4.90 -5.35
C VAL A 254 -23.20 -5.36 -4.28
N ALA A 255 -24.07 -4.45 -3.85
CA ALA A 255 -25.04 -4.70 -2.80
C ALA A 255 -26.16 -5.63 -3.29
N ILE A 256 -26.59 -5.48 -4.55
CA ILE A 256 -27.55 -6.38 -5.19
C ILE A 256 -26.97 -7.80 -5.28
N ALA A 257 -25.72 -7.93 -5.74
CA ALA A 257 -25.03 -9.21 -5.83
C ALA A 257 -24.98 -9.92 -4.47
N ALA A 258 -24.63 -9.20 -3.39
CA ALA A 258 -24.58 -9.75 -2.05
C ALA A 258 -25.97 -10.10 -1.48
N LYS A 259 -26.98 -9.25 -1.69
CA LYS A 259 -28.33 -9.42 -1.12
C LYS A 259 -29.09 -10.59 -1.74
N PHE A 260 -28.89 -10.83 -3.03
CA PHE A 260 -29.61 -11.86 -3.78
C PHE A 260 -28.77 -13.08 -4.12
N ASP A 261 -27.56 -13.20 -3.54
CA ASP A 261 -26.59 -14.27 -3.82
C ASP A 261 -26.35 -14.48 -5.33
N THR A 262 -26.13 -13.38 -6.04
CA THR A 262 -25.90 -13.35 -7.48
C THR A 262 -24.51 -12.81 -7.80
N THR A 263 -24.03 -13.06 -9.03
CA THR A 263 -22.74 -12.50 -9.45
C THR A 263 -22.87 -11.03 -9.84
N ARG A 264 -21.88 -10.21 -9.49
CA ARG A 264 -21.82 -8.79 -9.96
C ARG A 264 -21.90 -8.67 -11.49
N PHE A 265 -21.38 -9.67 -12.20
CA PHE A 265 -21.42 -9.71 -13.66
C PHE A 265 -22.85 -9.91 -14.19
N ALA A 266 -23.65 -10.79 -13.57
CA ALA A 266 -25.06 -10.98 -13.92
C ALA A 266 -25.89 -9.71 -13.71
N VAL A 267 -25.68 -9.02 -12.59
CA VAL A 267 -26.31 -7.73 -12.28
C VAL A 267 -25.92 -6.68 -13.32
N ARG A 268 -24.62 -6.58 -13.65
CA ARG A 268 -24.11 -5.64 -14.64
C ARG A 268 -24.69 -5.86 -16.04
N ILE A 269 -24.73 -7.11 -16.52
CA ILE A 269 -25.28 -7.42 -17.84
C ILE A 269 -26.75 -7.01 -17.92
N ASN A 270 -27.56 -7.39 -16.92
CA ASN A 270 -28.97 -7.04 -16.90
C ASN A 270 -29.19 -5.52 -16.81
N ARG A 271 -28.34 -4.81 -16.07
CA ARG A 271 -28.37 -3.35 -15.99
C ARG A 271 -28.07 -2.71 -17.35
N GLU A 272 -26.97 -3.09 -17.98
CA GLU A 272 -26.53 -2.51 -19.27
C GLU A 272 -27.45 -2.89 -20.43
N TYR A 273 -27.95 -4.13 -20.47
CA TYR A 273 -28.94 -4.57 -21.46
C TYR A 273 -30.25 -3.77 -21.40
N ARG A 274 -30.64 -3.33 -20.20
CA ARG A 274 -31.85 -2.52 -19.97
C ARG A 274 -31.57 -1.02 -20.06
N GLY A 275 -30.34 -0.60 -20.36
CA GLY A 275 -29.97 0.82 -20.45
C GLY A 275 -30.02 1.56 -19.10
N ILE A 276 -30.03 0.85 -17.97
CA ILE A 276 -30.13 1.47 -16.65
C ILE A 276 -28.74 2.00 -16.26
N PRO A 277 -28.60 3.29 -15.87
CA PRO A 277 -27.32 3.83 -15.42
C PRO A 277 -26.89 3.17 -14.12
N ILE A 278 -25.57 3.21 -13.84
CA ILE A 278 -25.07 2.75 -12.55
C ILE A 278 -25.70 3.58 -11.43
N ALA A 279 -26.10 2.92 -10.34
CA ALA A 279 -26.64 3.62 -9.18
C ALA A 279 -25.63 4.67 -8.70
N PRO A 280 -26.07 5.90 -8.38
CA PRO A 280 -25.19 6.90 -7.79
C PRO A 280 -24.54 6.29 -6.56
N ARG A 281 -23.24 6.49 -6.40
CA ARG A 281 -22.51 5.99 -5.24
C ARG A 281 -23.09 6.64 -4.00
N GLU A 282 -23.92 5.91 -3.25
CA GLU A 282 -24.34 6.34 -1.93
C GLU A 282 -23.07 6.58 -1.10
N LEU A 283 -22.97 7.79 -0.54
CA LEU A 283 -21.93 8.13 0.40
C LEU A 283 -22.05 7.11 1.54
N GLY A 284 -21.03 6.27 1.73
CA GLY A 284 -21.12 5.17 2.70
C GLY A 284 -21.48 5.68 4.10
N PRO A 285 -22.08 4.86 4.98
CA PRO A 285 -22.50 5.27 6.32
C PRO A 285 -21.35 5.85 7.17
N ASN A 286 -20.11 5.45 6.87
CA ASN A 286 -18.87 5.96 7.50
C ASN A 286 -18.25 7.18 6.79
N GLN A 287 -18.91 7.74 5.78
CA GLN A 287 -18.44 8.95 5.13
C GLN A 287 -18.85 10.16 5.96
N PHE A 288 -17.89 10.67 6.72
CA PHE A 288 -18.07 11.80 7.61
C PHE A 288 -18.69 13.01 6.89
N LYS A 289 -19.86 13.44 7.36
CA LYS A 289 -20.57 14.62 6.85
C LYS A 289 -20.07 15.86 7.57
N TRP A 290 -19.50 16.79 6.82
CA TRP A 290 -19.00 18.05 7.36
C TRP A 290 -20.15 18.98 7.69
N ASN A 291 -20.37 19.28 8.97
CA ASN A 291 -21.34 20.30 9.37
C ASN A 291 -20.72 21.70 9.32
N LYS A 292 -21.55 22.74 9.23
CA LYS A 292 -21.09 24.15 9.27
C LYS A 292 -20.20 24.44 10.49
N ARG A 293 -20.53 23.84 11.65
CA ARG A 293 -19.74 23.95 12.90
C ARG A 293 -18.34 23.33 12.76
N ASP A 294 -18.23 22.20 12.07
CA ASP A 294 -16.97 21.49 11.88
C ASP A 294 -16.08 22.21 10.88
N LEU A 295 -16.68 22.72 9.79
CA LEU A 295 -15.99 23.56 8.80
C LEU A 295 -15.43 24.84 9.45
N ALA A 296 -16.16 25.47 10.36
CA ALA A 296 -15.68 26.65 11.08
C ALA A 296 -14.51 26.38 12.05
N ARG A 297 -14.29 25.12 12.44
CA ARG A 297 -13.19 24.68 13.30
C ARG A 297 -11.92 24.32 12.51
N ILE A 298 -12.06 23.98 11.23
CA ILE A 298 -10.92 23.72 10.33
C ILE A 298 -10.05 24.98 10.26
N GLY A 299 -8.75 24.83 10.53
CA GLY A 299 -7.78 25.94 10.57
C GLY A 299 -7.73 26.70 11.90
N LYS A 300 -8.76 26.60 12.76
CA LYS A 300 -8.72 27.14 14.13
C LYS A 300 -8.13 26.17 15.14
N ILE A 301 -8.33 24.87 14.91
CA ILE A 301 -7.82 23.77 15.74
C ILE A 301 -6.84 22.95 14.87
N PRO A 302 -5.75 22.41 15.43
CA PRO A 302 -4.85 21.53 14.69
C PRO A 302 -5.58 20.33 14.08
N ASP A 303 -5.23 19.94 12.86
CA ASP A 303 -5.88 18.85 12.12
C ASP A 303 -5.95 17.54 12.93
N LYS A 304 -4.93 17.25 13.76
CA LYS A 304 -4.88 16.05 14.62
C LYS A 304 -5.92 16.11 15.75
N GLU A 305 -6.05 17.25 16.41
CA GLU A 305 -7.00 17.43 17.51
C GLU A 305 -8.43 17.51 16.99
N LEU A 306 -8.64 18.18 15.86
CA LEU A 306 -9.94 18.23 15.21
C LEU A 306 -10.37 16.84 14.75
N ALA A 307 -9.43 16.03 14.24
CA ALA A 307 -9.70 14.64 13.87
C ALA A 307 -10.16 13.79 15.06
N LEU A 308 -9.49 13.92 16.22
CA LEU A 308 -9.89 13.24 17.45
C LEU A 308 -11.29 13.67 17.94
N LYS A 309 -11.60 14.97 17.91
CA LYS A 309 -12.90 15.50 18.32
C LYS A 309 -14.05 15.06 17.42
N LEU A 310 -13.78 14.84 16.14
CA LEU A 310 -14.79 14.47 15.13
C LEU A 310 -14.86 12.96 14.87
N GLY A 311 -13.97 12.16 15.48
CA GLY A 311 -13.90 10.72 15.24
C GLY A 311 -13.49 10.36 13.81
N VAL A 312 -12.71 11.21 13.14
CA VAL A 312 -12.27 11.04 11.75
C VAL A 312 -10.77 10.85 11.65
N THR A 313 -10.30 10.42 10.48
CA THR A 313 -8.87 10.36 10.21
C THR A 313 -8.28 11.77 10.04
N ARG A 314 -7.03 11.98 10.49
CA ARG A 314 -6.28 13.23 10.27
C ARG A 314 -6.26 13.62 8.78
N GLN A 315 -6.11 12.64 7.89
CA GLN A 315 -6.06 12.86 6.44
C GLN A 315 -7.36 13.45 5.90
N GLN A 316 -8.53 13.03 6.40
CA GLN A 316 -9.82 13.61 5.98
C GLN A 316 -9.92 15.10 6.33
N VAL A 317 -9.48 15.48 7.52
CA VAL A 317 -9.43 16.90 7.94
C VAL A 317 -8.45 17.70 7.08
N THR A 318 -7.24 17.16 6.87
CA THR A 318 -6.22 17.82 6.03
C THR A 318 -6.70 17.99 4.59
N TYR A 319 -7.38 16.99 4.04
CA TYR A 319 -7.94 17.06 2.69
C TYR A 319 -9.03 18.15 2.62
N LYS A 320 -9.96 18.17 3.57
CA LYS A 320 -11.02 19.19 3.60
C LYS A 320 -10.45 20.60 3.79
N ARG A 321 -9.44 20.76 4.64
CA ARG A 321 -8.70 22.02 4.82
C ARG A 321 -8.09 22.51 3.51
N ARG A 322 -7.41 21.62 2.77
CA ARG A 322 -6.82 21.93 1.47
C ARG A 322 -7.89 22.31 0.43
N GLN A 323 -9.02 21.61 0.40
CA GLN A 323 -10.13 21.97 -0.50
C GLN A 323 -10.69 23.37 -0.25
N LEU A 324 -10.65 23.83 0.99
CA LEU A 324 -11.09 25.17 1.38
C LEU A 324 -9.97 26.22 1.31
N ASN A 325 -8.78 25.84 0.82
CA ASN A 325 -7.59 26.70 0.77
C ASN A 325 -7.21 27.34 2.12
N ILE A 326 -7.55 26.70 3.24
CA ILE A 326 -7.22 27.22 4.58
C ILE A 326 -5.78 26.78 4.92
N PRO A 327 -4.86 27.68 5.31
CA PRO A 327 -3.49 27.30 5.67
C PRO A 327 -3.45 26.42 6.93
N VAL A 328 -2.37 25.66 7.10
CA VAL A 328 -2.16 24.85 8.32
C VAL A 328 -1.99 25.79 9.51
N LYS A 329 -2.73 25.56 10.59
CA LYS A 329 -2.44 26.23 11.86
C LYS A 329 -1.09 25.73 12.36
N GLN A 330 -0.07 26.59 12.33
CA GLN A 330 1.24 26.31 12.90
C GLN A 330 1.05 26.03 14.40
N LEU A 331 1.44 24.83 14.83
CA LEU A 331 1.35 24.37 16.23
C LEU A 331 2.55 24.84 17.05
N SER A 332 3.66 25.13 16.39
CA SER A 332 4.91 25.49 17.02
C SER A 332 4.95 26.99 17.26
N GLN A 333 5.29 27.40 18.47
CA GLN A 333 5.73 28.78 18.68
C GLN A 333 6.98 29.02 17.81
N PRO A 334 7.13 30.21 17.21
CA PRO A 334 8.33 30.56 16.46
C PRO A 334 9.56 30.31 17.32
N ILE A 335 10.56 29.62 16.78
CA ILE A 335 11.80 29.40 17.52
C ILE A 335 12.54 30.73 17.65
N GLU A 336 12.70 31.23 18.87
CA GLU A 336 13.62 32.33 19.15
C GLU A 336 15.06 31.86 18.91
N TRP A 337 15.75 32.49 17.98
CA TRP A 337 17.11 32.15 17.59
C TRP A 337 18.13 32.81 18.53
N ASP A 338 18.87 31.98 19.24
CA ASP A 338 20.00 32.37 20.09
C ASP A 338 21.29 31.78 19.53
N ASP A 339 22.44 32.36 19.86
CA ASP A 339 23.77 31.96 19.37
C ASP A 339 24.06 30.48 19.67
N LEU A 340 23.59 29.99 20.82
CA LEU A 340 23.67 28.57 21.18
C LEU A 340 22.88 27.67 20.22
N LYS A 341 21.67 28.07 19.83
CA LYS A 341 20.81 27.30 18.92
C LYS A 341 21.36 27.33 17.50
N LEU A 342 21.83 28.50 17.05
CA LEU A 342 22.49 28.66 15.76
C LEU A 342 23.73 27.76 15.65
N GLY A 343 24.51 27.67 16.73
CA GLY A 343 25.64 26.76 16.82
C GLY A 343 25.26 25.29 16.66
N GLN A 344 24.07 24.85 17.07
CA GLN A 344 23.68 23.43 17.00
C GLN A 344 23.21 22.98 15.61
N LEU A 345 22.81 23.90 14.73
CA LEU A 345 22.38 23.58 13.37
C LEU A 345 23.51 22.85 12.60
N GLY A 346 23.18 21.72 11.98
CA GLY A 346 24.14 20.87 11.25
C GLY A 346 25.07 20.02 12.13
N ARG A 347 24.95 20.07 13.46
CA ARG A 347 25.70 19.22 14.41
C ARG A 347 24.87 18.04 14.93
N THR A 348 23.55 18.21 14.96
CA THR A 348 22.53 17.25 15.38
C THR A 348 21.46 17.15 14.30
N GLN A 349 20.68 16.07 14.33
CA GLN A 349 19.57 15.91 13.39
C GLN A 349 18.49 16.97 13.66
N ASP A 350 17.97 17.58 12.60
CA ASP A 350 16.94 18.63 12.68
C ASP A 350 15.69 18.15 13.45
N ALA A 351 15.38 16.84 13.40
CA ALA A 351 14.30 16.23 14.19
C ALA A 351 14.55 16.25 15.71
N MET A 352 15.80 16.03 16.15
CA MET A 352 16.15 16.13 17.57
C MET A 352 16.11 17.57 18.05
N LEU A 353 16.54 18.52 17.21
CA LEU A 353 16.47 19.95 17.52
C LEU A 353 15.00 20.41 17.61
N ALA A 354 14.14 19.94 16.71
CA ALA A 354 12.70 20.22 16.76
C ALA A 354 12.07 19.73 18.07
N GLN A 355 12.45 18.53 18.52
CA GLN A 355 11.98 17.99 19.80
C GLN A 355 12.54 18.78 21.00
N MET A 356 13.82 19.17 20.97
CA MET A 356 14.48 19.87 22.07
C MET A 356 13.96 21.30 22.23
N TRP A 357 13.74 22.00 21.13
CA TRP A 357 13.28 23.39 21.12
C TRP A 357 11.76 23.53 21.06
N LYS A 358 11.03 22.39 21.05
CA LYS A 358 9.57 22.33 20.87
C LYS A 358 9.08 23.13 19.65
N GLY A 359 9.93 23.22 18.63
CA GLY A 359 9.74 24.04 17.44
C GLY A 359 9.37 23.23 16.19
N ALA A 360 9.00 23.91 15.12
CA ALA A 360 8.68 23.24 13.86
C ALA A 360 9.96 22.78 13.16
N ILE A 361 10.01 21.51 12.73
CA ILE A 361 11.19 20.98 12.01
C ILE A 361 11.48 21.78 10.73
N GLY A 362 10.43 22.30 10.08
CA GLY A 362 10.54 23.11 8.88
C GLY A 362 11.23 24.46 9.12
N GLU A 363 11.02 25.09 10.28
CA GLU A 363 11.71 26.35 10.64
C GLU A 363 13.21 26.11 10.85
N ILE A 364 13.57 24.96 11.44
CA ILE A 364 14.97 24.56 11.66
C ILE A 364 15.66 24.26 10.34
N ILE A 365 15.00 23.51 9.46
CA ILE A 365 15.48 23.23 8.10
C ILE A 365 15.68 24.54 7.33
N ALA A 366 14.69 25.44 7.33
CA ALA A 366 14.76 26.71 6.64
C ALA A 366 15.90 27.59 7.18
N LYS A 367 16.07 27.66 8.51
CA LYS A 367 17.18 28.42 9.10
C LYS A 367 18.54 27.79 8.78
N ARG A 368 18.67 26.46 8.88
CA ARG A 368 19.88 25.72 8.50
C ARG A 368 20.26 26.00 7.03
N GLU A 369 19.29 25.95 6.13
CA GLU A 369 19.49 26.19 4.69
C GLU A 369 19.84 27.65 4.40
N SER A 370 19.21 28.61 5.08
CA SER A 370 19.55 30.03 4.97
C SER A 370 20.99 30.34 5.37
N LEU A 371 21.58 29.52 6.24
CA LEU A 371 22.97 29.62 6.69
C LEU A 371 23.93 28.74 5.87
N GLY A 372 23.45 28.05 4.83
CA GLY A 372 24.26 27.18 3.97
C GLY A 372 24.79 25.92 4.66
N ILE A 373 24.21 25.53 5.80
CA ILE A 373 24.69 24.40 6.60
C ILE A 373 24.08 23.11 6.04
N LYS A 374 24.88 22.09 5.71
CA LYS A 374 24.37 20.78 5.23
C LYS A 374 23.64 20.00 6.33
N GLU A 375 22.65 19.21 5.92
CA GLU A 375 21.90 18.31 6.81
C GLU A 375 22.81 17.29 7.50
N TYR A 376 22.56 17.04 8.77
CA TYR A 376 23.34 16.13 9.59
C TYR A 376 22.80 14.69 9.59
N ARG A 377 23.54 13.72 9.03
CA ARG A 377 23.10 12.31 8.88
C ARG A 377 23.96 11.27 9.63
N GLY A 378 24.43 11.56 10.84
CA GLY A 378 25.30 10.62 11.61
C GLY A 378 25.28 10.79 13.14
N PRO A 379 26.18 10.13 13.90
CA PRO A 379 26.34 10.32 15.35
C PRO A 379 27.13 11.60 15.67
N ARG A 380 26.56 12.56 16.43
CA ARG A 380 27.03 13.97 16.60
C ARG A 380 28.54 14.17 16.40
N LYS A 381 28.92 15.07 15.48
CA LYS A 381 30.31 15.47 15.24
C LYS A 381 30.84 16.36 16.36
N TRP A 382 31.99 15.97 16.93
CA TRP A 382 32.74 16.75 17.91
C TRP A 382 33.81 17.59 17.22
N PHE A 383 33.89 18.88 17.52
CA PHE A 383 34.94 19.76 16.96
C PHE A 383 36.23 19.69 17.77
N LYS A 384 37.38 19.95 17.14
CA LYS A 384 38.70 19.99 17.81
C LYS A 384 38.72 20.95 19.01
N LYS A 385 38.00 22.07 18.95
CA LYS A 385 37.86 23.03 20.06
C LYS A 385 37.08 22.45 21.24
N GLU A 386 36.05 21.64 20.99
CA GLU A 386 35.23 20.99 22.02
C GLU A 386 35.97 19.82 22.67
N LEU A 387 36.76 19.08 21.90
CA LEU A 387 37.59 17.99 22.43
C LEU A 387 38.62 18.50 23.45
N LYS A 388 39.13 19.73 23.27
CA LYS A 388 40.03 20.38 24.24
C LYS A 388 39.34 20.76 25.56
N LEU A 389 38.01 20.87 25.58
CA LEU A 389 37.23 21.18 26.80
C LEU A 389 36.94 19.94 27.64
N LEU A 390 37.05 18.73 27.06
CA LEU A 390 36.83 17.49 27.78
C LEU A 390 37.95 17.29 28.82
N GLY A 391 37.59 17.22 30.10
CA GLY A 391 38.54 17.03 31.21
C GLY A 391 39.13 18.32 31.78
N THR A 392 38.88 19.50 31.19
CA THR A 392 39.34 20.79 31.75
C THR A 392 38.36 21.40 32.76
N ALA A 393 37.09 21.01 32.69
CA ALA A 393 36.00 21.46 33.54
C ALA A 393 35.06 20.30 33.82
N SER A 394 34.10 20.48 34.75
CA SER A 394 33.11 19.43 35.05
C SER A 394 32.31 19.06 33.79
N ASP A 395 31.91 17.79 33.67
CA ASP A 395 31.12 17.31 32.51
C ASP A 395 29.83 18.14 32.33
N GLU A 396 29.32 18.72 33.42
CA GLU A 396 28.14 19.59 33.45
C GLU A 396 28.42 21.00 32.91
N GLU A 397 29.52 21.64 33.33
CA GLU A 397 29.94 22.95 32.80
C GLU A 397 30.30 22.87 31.31
N VAL A 398 30.98 21.80 30.88
CA VAL A 398 31.28 21.56 29.47
C VAL A 398 29.98 21.32 28.68
N GLY A 399 29.03 20.61 29.28
CA GLY A 399 27.69 20.41 28.71
C GLY A 399 26.97 21.72 28.45
N ILE A 400 26.96 22.63 29.42
CA ILE A 400 26.34 23.97 29.28
C ILE A 400 27.04 24.77 28.19
N LYS A 401 28.38 24.85 28.19
CA LYS A 401 29.16 25.63 27.21
C LYS A 401 29.00 25.15 25.77
N VAL A 402 28.84 23.84 25.57
CA VAL A 402 28.70 23.24 24.23
C VAL A 402 27.23 23.02 23.85
N GLY A 403 26.30 23.19 24.80
CA GLY A 403 24.87 22.96 24.62
C GLY A 403 24.51 21.47 24.48
N ILE A 404 25.10 20.58 25.29
CA ILE A 404 24.82 19.14 25.26
C ILE A 404 24.55 18.66 26.69
N SER A 405 23.83 17.54 26.82
CA SER A 405 23.71 16.85 28.10
C SER A 405 25.08 16.43 28.66
N ALA A 406 25.25 16.60 29.97
CA ALA A 406 26.45 16.17 30.70
C ALA A 406 26.78 14.68 30.47
N THR A 407 25.75 13.85 30.26
CA THR A 407 25.90 12.41 29.95
C THR A 407 26.59 12.18 28.60
N ALA A 408 26.27 12.97 27.57
CA ALA A 408 26.92 12.84 26.27
C ALA A 408 28.39 13.29 26.33
N VAL A 409 28.69 14.34 27.10
CA VAL A 409 30.05 14.79 27.41
C VAL A 409 30.83 13.69 28.12
N ARG A 410 30.25 13.11 29.18
CA ARG A 410 30.82 11.98 29.93
C ARG A 410 31.11 10.78 29.04
N ASN A 411 30.17 10.40 28.19
CA ASN A 411 30.34 9.26 27.28
C ASN A 411 31.46 9.51 26.28
N LYS A 412 31.58 10.74 25.76
CA LYS A 412 32.68 11.09 24.86
C LYS A 412 34.02 11.13 25.58
N ARG A 413 34.06 11.73 26.77
CA ARG A 413 35.23 11.75 27.66
C ARG A 413 35.74 10.33 27.93
N ASN A 414 34.84 9.42 28.30
CA ASN A 414 35.15 8.00 28.53
C ASN A 414 35.62 7.30 27.26
N SER A 415 35.03 7.56 26.09
CA SER A 415 35.47 6.97 24.81
C SER A 415 36.88 7.40 24.40
N LEU A 416 37.36 8.52 24.94
CA LEU A 416 38.70 9.07 24.70
C LEU A 416 39.65 8.79 25.87
N ASN A 417 39.23 7.98 26.86
CA ASN A 417 39.98 7.67 28.07
C ASN A 417 40.47 8.91 28.85
N ILE A 418 39.73 10.02 28.77
CA ILE A 418 40.04 11.25 29.52
C ILE A 418 39.49 11.10 30.93
N ALA A 419 40.28 11.38 31.98
CA ALA A 419 39.81 11.29 33.36
C ALA A 419 38.75 12.37 33.68
N PRO A 420 37.76 12.11 34.56
CA PRO A 420 36.80 13.12 34.97
C PRO A 420 37.49 14.27 35.71
N PHE A 421 37.07 15.50 35.43
CA PHE A 421 37.57 16.67 36.15
C PHE A 421 37.13 16.61 37.62
N LYS A 422 38.06 16.27 38.51
CA LYS A 422 37.85 16.27 39.96
C LYS A 422 38.52 17.52 40.55
N PRO A 423 37.78 18.60 40.85
CA PRO A 423 38.35 19.71 41.61
C PRO A 423 38.65 19.19 43.02
N VAL A 424 39.91 18.88 43.30
CA VAL A 424 40.35 18.51 44.65
C VAL A 424 40.32 19.79 45.48
N LYS A 425 39.20 20.06 46.16
CA LYS A 425 39.17 21.05 47.25
C LYS A 425 40.08 20.54 48.36
N LYS A 426 41.33 21.00 48.40
CA LYS A 426 42.25 20.73 49.51
C LYS A 426 41.63 21.34 50.78
N VAL A 427 41.34 20.49 51.77
CA VAL A 427 40.84 20.94 53.07
C VAL A 427 41.93 21.80 53.72
N LYS A 428 41.61 23.06 54.03
CA LYS A 428 42.50 23.95 54.78
C LYS A 428 42.39 23.61 56.26
N TRP A 429 43.43 22.98 56.80
CA TRP A 429 43.51 22.62 58.21
C TRP A 429 43.93 23.84 59.04
N SER A 430 43.02 24.35 59.87
CA SER A 430 43.36 25.39 60.86
C SER A 430 43.96 24.74 62.11
N LYS A 431 44.73 25.51 62.91
CA LYS A 431 45.27 25.02 64.19
C LYS A 431 44.17 24.48 65.11
N LYS A 432 42.99 25.14 65.11
CA LYS A 432 41.80 24.71 65.87
C LYS A 432 41.24 23.38 65.38
N HIS A 433 41.18 23.15 64.06
CA HIS A 433 40.72 21.89 63.50
C HIS A 433 41.70 20.74 63.73
N LEU A 434 43.02 21.00 63.69
CA LEU A 434 44.04 20.00 64.00
C LEU A 434 43.97 19.54 65.47
N ALA A 435 43.67 20.46 66.40
CA ALA A 435 43.50 20.13 67.81
C ALA A 435 42.25 19.27 68.11
N MET A 436 41.26 19.28 67.21
CA MET A 436 40.03 18.48 67.35
C MET A 436 40.15 17.07 66.75
N ILE A 437 41.22 16.79 65.99
CA ILE A 437 41.45 15.46 65.40
C ILE A 437 41.85 14.50 66.52
N GLY A 438 41.05 13.45 66.72
CA GLY A 438 41.27 12.45 67.77
C GLY A 438 40.66 12.79 69.14
N THR A 439 39.95 13.92 69.27
CA THR A 439 39.13 14.21 70.47
C THR A 439 37.68 13.77 70.31
N MET A 440 37.23 13.62 69.07
CA MET A 440 35.86 13.20 68.70
C MET A 440 35.91 12.29 67.48
N PRO A 441 34.84 11.51 67.21
CA PRO A 441 34.78 10.63 66.04
C PRO A 441 34.99 11.37 64.71
N ASP A 442 35.70 10.72 63.78
CA ASP A 442 36.01 11.29 62.45
C ASP A 442 34.75 11.80 61.70
N ALA A 443 33.58 11.17 61.93
CA ALA A 443 32.31 11.56 61.33
C ALA A 443 31.74 12.87 61.90
N GLU A 444 31.86 13.09 63.21
CA GLU A 444 31.38 14.30 63.88
C GLU A 444 32.25 15.50 63.53
N LEU A 445 33.58 15.32 63.54
CA LEU A 445 34.51 16.37 63.12
C LEU A 445 34.30 16.74 61.64
N ALA A 446 34.03 15.76 60.79
CA ALA A 446 33.71 15.97 59.38
C ALA A 446 32.43 16.78 59.19
N TYR A 447 31.41 16.56 60.02
CA TYR A 447 30.18 17.34 60.03
C TYR A 447 30.43 18.80 60.41
N ILE A 448 31.19 19.05 61.49
CA ILE A 448 31.56 20.40 61.95
C ILE A 448 32.35 21.16 60.86
N MET A 449 33.29 20.47 60.22
CA MET A 449 34.13 21.05 59.17
C MET A 449 33.44 21.13 57.80
N LYS A 450 32.25 20.54 57.64
CA LYS A 450 31.55 20.36 56.35
C LYS A 450 32.44 19.73 55.28
N VAL A 451 33.25 18.74 55.68
CA VAL A 451 34.12 17.95 54.79
C VAL A 451 33.71 16.49 54.82
N HIS A 452 34.18 15.70 53.86
CA HIS A 452 33.91 14.27 53.84
C HIS A 452 34.69 13.54 54.96
N PRO A 453 34.11 12.55 55.67
CA PRO A 453 34.77 11.82 56.77
C PRO A 453 36.14 11.23 56.41
N SER A 454 36.30 10.77 55.17
CA SER A 454 37.58 10.24 54.67
C SER A 454 38.71 11.27 54.61
N SER A 455 38.40 12.57 54.52
CA SER A 455 39.41 13.63 54.58
C SER A 455 39.98 13.80 55.99
N VAL A 456 39.13 13.66 57.01
CA VAL A 456 39.53 13.68 58.43
C VAL A 456 40.31 12.42 58.78
N ALA A 457 39.82 11.24 58.38
CA ALA A 457 40.52 9.97 58.59
C ALA A 457 41.92 9.97 57.98
N LYS A 458 42.08 10.49 56.74
CA LYS A 458 43.41 10.62 56.10
C LYS A 458 44.35 11.52 56.88
N LYS A 459 43.86 12.67 57.36
CA LYS A 459 44.69 13.60 58.15
C LYS A 459 45.04 13.03 59.52
N ARG A 460 44.12 12.29 60.14
CA ARG A 460 44.36 11.57 61.39
C ARG A 460 45.43 10.48 61.23
N VAL A 461 45.37 9.69 60.15
CA VAL A 461 46.41 8.70 59.81
C VAL A 461 47.76 9.37 59.53
N GLU A 462 47.77 10.49 58.82
CA GLU A 462 48.98 11.29 58.56
C GLU A 462 49.64 11.79 59.85
N LEU A 463 48.82 12.18 60.85
CA LEU A 463 49.27 12.62 62.17
C LEU A 463 49.51 11.47 63.17
N LYS A 464 49.30 10.21 62.75
CA LYS A 464 49.43 8.99 63.57
C LYS A 464 48.58 8.97 64.85
N ILE A 465 47.42 9.62 64.82
CA ILE A 465 46.50 9.69 65.97
C ILE A 465 45.47 8.54 65.86
N LYS A 466 45.19 7.82 66.95
CA LYS A 466 44.18 6.75 66.97
C LYS A 466 42.77 7.34 66.91
N ASN A 467 41.85 6.66 66.22
CA ASN A 467 40.47 7.12 66.12
C ASN A 467 39.74 6.94 67.46
N VAL A 468 38.88 7.88 67.79
CA VAL A 468 37.90 7.72 68.87
C VAL A 468 36.70 7.01 68.25
N ILE A 469 36.55 5.72 68.57
CA ILE A 469 35.44 4.89 68.07
C ILE A 469 34.21 5.27 68.88
N SER A 470 33.16 5.79 68.24
CA SER A 470 31.84 5.86 68.91
C SER A 470 31.24 4.45 68.90
N GLY A 471 30.60 4.06 70.00
CA GLY A 471 30.05 2.71 70.21
C GLY A 471 28.88 2.31 69.30
N MET A 472 28.75 2.91 68.11
CA MET A 472 27.62 2.71 67.21
C MET A 472 27.98 1.98 65.90
N ASP A 473 29.23 1.54 65.72
CA ASP A 473 29.73 0.84 64.53
C ASP A 473 29.93 -0.68 64.74
N SER A 474 29.12 -1.33 65.60
CA SER A 474 29.13 -2.79 65.79
C SER A 474 28.16 -3.56 64.87
N TYR A 475 27.86 -3.03 63.69
CA TYR A 475 27.11 -3.76 62.65
C TYR A 475 27.68 -3.47 61.27
N ARG A 476 28.68 -4.26 60.87
CA ARG A 476 28.90 -4.65 59.48
C ARG A 476 29.74 -5.91 59.39
#